data_AF-A0A7C5VET3-F1
#
_entry.id   AF-A0A7C5VET3-F1
#
_cell.length_a   1.000
_cell.length_b   1.000
_cell.length_c   1.000
_cell.angle_alpha   90.00
_cell.angle_beta   90.00
_cell.angle_gamma   90.00
#
_symmetry.space_group_name_H-M   'P 1'
#
loop_
_entity.id
_entity.type
_entity.pdbx_description
1 polymer ?
#
loop_
_entity_poly.entity_id
_entity_poly.type
_entity_poly.pdbx_seq_one_letter_code
_entity_poly.pdbx_strand_id
1 'polypeptide(L)' 'MGYDSPVRKPPPKEMRLRALGVEALEEGEVSRHIRVRGKQEVVERFAALPSKLRGRVVEEGLRSLGLLERDQDGQEAGQ' A
#
# COMPACT_ATOMS: atom_id res chain seq x y z
N MET A 1 -17.33 -42.38 -8.66
CA MET A 1 -17.62 -41.27 -9.59
C MET A 1 -16.68 -40.14 -9.22
N GLY A 2 -15.48 -40.10 -9.83
CA GLY A 2 -14.47 -39.09 -9.52
C GLY A 2 -14.78 -37.81 -10.29
N TYR A 3 -14.96 -36.70 -9.58
CA TYR A 3 -15.09 -35.39 -10.23
C TYR A 3 -13.70 -34.88 -10.56
N ASP A 4 -13.24 -35.17 -11.77
CA ASP A 4 -12.10 -34.49 -12.38
C ASP A 4 -12.61 -33.10 -12.83
N SER A 5 -12.66 -32.15 -11.89
CA SER A 5 -13.03 -30.78 -12.22
C SER A 5 -11.84 -30.12 -12.91
N PRO A 6 -11.97 -29.65 -14.16
CA PRO A 6 -10.86 -28.98 -14.84
C PRO A 6 -10.51 -27.72 -14.06
N VAL A 7 -9.26 -27.63 -13.61
CA VAL A 7 -8.72 -26.45 -12.93
C VAL A 7 -8.76 -25.29 -13.93
N ARG A 8 -9.83 -24.48 -13.88
CA ARG A 8 -9.92 -23.26 -14.69
C ARG A 8 -8.78 -22.34 -14.27
N LYS A 9 -7.91 -21.98 -15.22
CA LYS A 9 -6.86 -20.99 -14.97
C LYS A 9 -7.52 -19.68 -14.50
N PRO A 10 -7.09 -19.11 -13.37
CA PRO A 10 -7.65 -17.86 -12.90
C PRO A 10 -7.41 -16.75 -13.94
N PRO A 11 -8.32 -15.77 -14.06
CA PRO A 11 -8.12 -14.62 -14.91
C PRO A 11 -6.81 -13.88 -14.58
N PRO A 12 -6.25 -13.12 -15.55
CA PRO A 12 -5.05 -12.32 -15.35
C PRO A 12 -5.12 -11.45 -14.08
N LYS A 13 -3.96 -11.23 -13.44
CA LYS A 13 -3.85 -10.47 -12.18
C LYS A 13 -4.54 -9.10 -12.28
N GLU A 14 -4.32 -8.36 -13.37
CA GLU A 14 -4.94 -7.06 -13.59
C GLU A 14 -6.47 -7.12 -13.66
N MET A 15 -7.05 -8.14 -14.32
CA MET A 15 -8.50 -8.31 -14.36
C MET A 15 -9.06 -8.60 -12.97
N ARG A 16 -8.36 -9.40 -12.17
CA ARG A 16 -8.75 -9.70 -10.79
C ARG A 16 -8.66 -8.46 -9.91
N LEU A 17 -7.59 -7.67 -10.03
CA LEU A 17 -7.41 -6.42 -9.28
C LEU A 17 -8.47 -5.38 -9.64
N ARG A 18 -8.75 -5.21 -10.94
CA ARG A 18 -9.82 -4.32 -11.42
C ARG A 18 -11.19 -4.74 -10.92
N ALA A 19 -11.50 -6.04 -10.91
CA ALA A 19 -12.75 -6.56 -10.37
C ALA A 19 -12.89 -6.33 -8.85
N LEU A 20 -11.77 -6.27 -8.14
CA LEU A 20 -11.71 -5.98 -6.71
C LEU A 20 -11.62 -4.47 -6.40
N GLY A 21 -11.51 -3.61 -7.43
CA GLY A 21 -11.36 -2.16 -7.26
C GLY A 21 -10.07 -1.75 -6.54
N VAL A 22 -9.03 -2.59 -6.58
CA VAL A 22 -7.75 -2.34 -5.90
C VAL A 22 -6.62 -2.26 -6.92
N GLU A 23 -5.61 -1.46 -6.62
CA GLU A 23 -4.40 -1.34 -7.43
C GLU A 23 -3.36 -2.39 -7.01
N ALA A 24 -2.46 -2.76 -7.93
CA ALA A 24 -1.32 -3.59 -7.58
C ALA A 24 -0.34 -2.77 -6.72
N LEU A 25 0.33 -3.43 -5.78
CA LEU A 25 1.49 -2.84 -5.11
C LEU A 25 2.61 -2.61 -6.13
N GLU A 26 3.22 -1.43 -6.06
CA GLU A 26 4.43 -1.07 -6.82
C GLU A 26 5.69 -1.73 -6.21
N GLU A 27 6.82 -1.63 -6.90
CA GLU A 27 8.09 -2.17 -6.39
C GLU A 27 8.49 -1.45 -5.09
N GLY A 28 8.79 -2.22 -4.04
CA GLY A 28 9.10 -1.67 -2.71
C GLY A 28 7.87 -1.39 -1.83
N GLU A 29 6.65 -1.39 -2.37
CA GLU A 29 5.44 -1.22 -1.56
C GLU A 29 5.05 -2.50 -0.80
N VAL A 30 4.52 -2.32 0.41
CA VAL A 30 4.01 -3.43 1.23
C VAL A 30 2.65 -3.08 1.82
N SER A 31 1.74 -4.07 1.86
CA SER A 31 0.48 -3.97 2.58
C SER A 31 0.54 -4.79 3.88
N ARG A 32 0.31 -4.13 5.02
CA ARG A 32 0.35 -4.72 6.36
C ARG A 32 -0.77 -4.18 7.24
N HIS A 33 -1.23 -5.01 8.18
CA HIS A 33 -2.18 -4.61 9.20
C HIS A 33 -1.44 -4.28 10.50
N ILE A 34 -1.61 -3.06 11.01
CA ILE A 34 -0.89 -2.53 12.19
C ILE A 34 -1.90 -2.06 13.22
N ARG A 35 -1.66 -2.36 14.50
CA ARG A 35 -2.46 -1.82 15.61
C ARG A 35 -1.95 -0.42 15.98
N VAL A 36 -2.83 0.57 15.98
CA VAL A 36 -2.50 1.97 16.32
C VAL A 36 -3.25 2.37 17.59
N ARG A 37 -2.57 3.04 18.53
CA ARG A 37 -3.18 3.70 19.69
C ARG A 37 -3.14 5.21 19.48
N GLY A 38 -4.27 5.88 19.64
CA GLY A 38 -4.37 7.32 19.44
C GLY A 38 -5.74 7.86 19.83
N LYS A 39 -5.93 9.18 19.67
CA LYS A 39 -7.25 9.82 19.82
C LYS A 39 -8.21 9.23 18.78
N GLN A 40 -9.42 8.89 19.21
CA GLN A 40 -10.43 8.22 18.36
C GLN A 40 -10.64 8.95 17.03
N GLU A 41 -10.91 10.25 17.08
CA GLU A 41 -11.15 11.09 15.91
C GLU A 41 -9.99 11.08 14.89
N VAL A 42 -8.74 10.97 15.37
CA VAL A 42 -7.55 10.92 14.50
C VAL A 42 -7.45 9.55 13.82
N VAL A 43 -7.65 8.48 14.58
CA VAL A 43 -7.58 7.10 14.06
C VAL A 43 -8.69 6.85 13.05
N GLU A 44 -9.91 7.34 13.30
CA GLU A 44 -11.04 7.22 12.37
C GLU A 44 -10.76 7.96 11.05
N ARG A 45 -10.23 9.19 11.11
CA ARG A 45 -9.84 9.92 9.90
C ARG A 45 -8.74 9.23 9.12
N PHE A 46 -7.71 8.72 9.80
CA PHE A 46 -6.64 7.95 9.16
C PHE A 46 -7.17 6.66 8.52
N ALA A 47 -8.06 5.93 9.20
CA ALA A 47 -8.63 4.69 8.70
C ALA A 47 -9.54 4.90 7.47
N ALA A 48 -10.19 6.05 7.37
CA ALA A 48 -11.02 6.42 6.22
C ALA A 48 -10.23 6.80 4.96
N LEU A 49 -8.90 7.02 5.07
CA LEU A 49 -8.07 7.35 3.92
C LEU A 49 -7.88 6.14 2.97
N PRO A 50 -7.78 6.38 1.65
CA PRO A 50 -7.26 5.40 0.70
C PRO A 50 -5.91 4.84 1.14
N SER A 51 -5.64 3.57 0.83
CA SER A 51 -4.40 2.88 1.23
C SER A 51 -3.12 3.66 0.86
N LYS A 52 -3.08 4.26 -0.34
CA LYS A 52 -1.93 5.06 -0.81
C LYS A 52 -1.72 6.32 0.05
N LEU A 53 -2.79 7.01 0.43
CA LEU A 53 -2.70 8.18 1.31
C LEU A 53 -2.33 7.81 2.75
N ARG A 54 -2.75 6.62 3.23
CA ARG A 54 -2.29 6.10 4.52
C ARG A 54 -0.77 5.90 4.55
N GLY A 55 -0.22 5.30 3.48
CA GLY A 55 1.24 5.17 3.31
C GLY A 55 1.96 6.52 3.41
N ARG A 56 1.50 7.50 2.64
CA ARG A 56 2.06 8.87 2.67
C ARG A 56 2.01 9.52 4.04
N VAL A 57 0.90 9.38 4.78
CA VAL A 57 0.81 9.92 6.15
C VAL A 57 1.82 9.26 7.09
N VAL A 58 2.06 7.95 6.95
CA VAL A 58 3.07 7.24 7.74
C VAL A 58 4.47 7.75 7.39
N GLU A 59 4.81 7.87 6.10
CA GLU A 59 6.11 8.38 5.63
C GLU A 59 6.39 9.80 6.13
N GLU A 60 5.45 10.73 5.93
CA GLU A 60 5.58 12.11 6.40
C GLU A 60 5.65 12.19 7.93
N GLY A 61 4.88 11.37 8.63
CA GLY A 61 4.94 11.24 10.08
C GLY A 61 6.34 10.80 10.55
N LEU A 62 6.89 9.74 9.97
CA LEU A 62 8.24 9.26 10.28
C LEU A 62 9.32 10.29 9.92
N ARG A 63 9.19 10.97 8.77
CA ARG A 63 10.09 12.04 8.34
C ARG A 63 10.06 13.22 9.30
N SER A 64 8.87 13.62 9.79
CA SER A 64 8.72 14.70 10.76
C SER A 64 9.34 14.37 12.13
N LEU A 65 9.38 13.08 12.49
CA LEU A 65 10.02 12.57 13.69
C LEU A 65 11.53 12.33 13.53
N GLY A 66 12.09 12.55 12.33
CA GLY A 66 13.50 12.26 12.02
C GLY A 66 13.84 10.76 11.97
N LEU A 67 12.82 9.90 11.81
CA LEU A 67 12.96 8.44 11.72
C LEU A 67 13.08 7.94 10.28
N LEU A 68 12.92 8.84 9.31
CA LEU A 68 13.15 8.61 7.90
C LEU A 68 14.01 9.76 7.39
N GLU A 69 15.10 9.45 6.67
CA GLU A 69 15.89 10.51 6.05
C GLU A 69 15.03 11.28 5.06
N ARG A 70 15.24 12.60 5.00
CA ARG A 70 14.73 13.34 3.85
C ARG A 70 15.56 12.88 2.68
N ASP A 71 14.97 12.11 1.77
CA ASP A 71 15.57 11.92 0.45
C ASP A 71 15.95 13.32 -0.05
N GLN A 72 17.25 13.59 -0.09
CA GLN A 72 17.75 14.77 -0.76
C GLN A 72 17.46 14.48 -2.24
N ASP A 73 16.44 15.17 -2.76
CA ASP A 73 16.07 15.13 -4.17
C ASP A 73 17.34 15.22 -5.03
N GLY A 74 17.45 14.30 -5.99
CA GLY A 74 18.65 14.04 -6.76
C GLY A 74 19.32 15.28 -7.32
N GLN A 75 20.62 15.41 -7.04
CA GLN A 75 21.54 16.16 -7.89
C GLN A 75 22.25 15.20 -8.84
N GLU A 76 21.68 15.16 -10.05
CA GLU A 76 22.36 15.07 -11.35
C GLU A 76 23.62 14.20 -11.42
N ALA A 77 23.42 12.92 -11.75
CA ALA A 77 24.42 12.16 -12.50
C ALA A 77 24.47 12.72 -13.92
N GLY A 78 25.29 13.74 -14.13
CA GLY A 78 25.51 14.37 -15.42
C GLY A 78 26.94 14.91 -15.55
N GLN A 79 27.90 14.00 -15.77
CA GLN A 79 29.05 14.17 -16.67
C GLN A 79 29.85 12.86 -16.77
#